data_AF-A0A383E7K8-F1
#
_entry.id   AF-A0A383E7K8-F1
#
_cell.length_a   1.000
_cell.length_b   1.000
_cell.length_c   1.000
_cell.angle_alpha   90.00
_cell.angle_beta   90.00
_cell.angle_gamma   90.00
#
_symmetry.space_group_name_H-M   'P 1'
#
loop_
_entity.id
_entity.type
_entity.pdbx_description
1 polymer ?
#
loop_
_entity_poly.entity_id
_entity_poly.type
_entity_poly.pdbx_seq_one_letter_code
_entity_poly.pdbx_strand_id
1 'polypeptide(L)'
;MFIERNNQYSVVCHSRVAEDCLENGEWFDRKEEARDWVEDECWIFSGEGWICLKCNAHFMRNLSQTRRDKGLDSLLPDGWDDDLEVGIDTVR
;
A
#
# COMPACT_ATOMS: atom_id res chain seq x y z
N MET A 1 9.68 6.87 -4.48
CA MET A 1 9.95 8.16 -5.16
C MET A 1 9.66 9.28 -4.16
N PHE A 2 10.47 10.34 -4.13
CA PHE A 2 10.28 11.48 -3.22
C PHE A 2 9.81 12.71 -4.00
N ILE A 3 9.02 13.57 -3.36
CA ILE A 3 8.71 14.92 -3.80
C ILE A 3 9.34 15.93 -2.83
N GLU A 4 9.78 17.07 -3.35
CA GLU A 4 10.37 18.16 -2.56
C GLU A 4 9.52 19.43 -2.70
N ARG A 5 9.21 20.08 -1.57
CA ARG A 5 8.53 21.39 -1.50
C ARG A 5 9.03 22.15 -0.27
N ASN A 6 9.36 23.43 -0.43
CA ASN A 6 9.82 24.29 0.67
C ASN A 6 10.99 23.69 1.49
N ASN A 7 11.95 23.05 0.80
CA ASN A 7 13.08 22.32 1.40
C ASN A 7 12.69 21.12 2.29
N GLN A 8 11.45 20.64 2.15
CA GLN A 8 10.97 19.42 2.81
C GLN A 8 10.68 18.34 1.79
N TYR A 9 10.77 17.10 2.23
CA TYR A 9 10.62 15.89 1.45
C TYR A 9 9.43 15.07 1.93
N SER A 10 8.73 14.45 1.00
CA SER A 10 7.69 13.46 1.29
C SER A 10 7.79 12.30 0.30
N VAL A 11 7.42 11.10 0.74
CA VAL A 11 7.34 9.92 -0.14
C VAL A 11 6.02 9.94 -0.90
N VAL A 12 6.09 9.75 -2.21
CA VAL A 12 4.93 9.71 -3.09
C VAL A 12 4.39 8.28 -3.19
N CYS A 13 3.08 8.10 -3.03
CA CYS A 13 2.42 6.83 -3.31
C CYS A 13 2.52 6.52 -4.80
N HIS A 14 3.06 5.34 -5.12
CA HIS A 14 3.45 4.97 -6.47
C HIS A 14 2.26 4.73 -7.43
N SER A 15 1.19 4.10 -6.96
CA SER A 15 0.14 3.60 -7.87
C SER A 15 -1.17 4.40 -7.86
N ARG A 16 -1.50 5.08 -6.76
CA ARG A 16 -2.69 5.97 -6.64
C ARG A 16 -3.99 5.40 -7.22
N VAL A 17 -4.30 4.15 -6.89
CA VAL A 17 -5.47 3.43 -7.43
C VAL A 17 -6.72 3.52 -6.55
N ALA A 18 -6.57 3.84 -5.26
CA ALA A 18 -7.69 4.04 -4.35
C ALA A 18 -8.16 5.49 -4.36
N GLU A 19 -9.47 5.72 -4.26
CA GLU A 19 -10.05 7.08 -4.17
C GLU A 19 -9.57 7.84 -2.93
N ASP A 20 -9.33 7.13 -1.83
CA ASP A 20 -8.80 7.68 -0.57
C ASP A 20 -7.28 7.53 -0.45
N CYS A 21 -6.56 7.52 -1.57
CA CYS A 21 -5.09 7.52 -1.57
C CYS A 21 -4.53 8.73 -0.83
N LEU A 22 -3.58 8.50 0.08
CA LEU A 22 -2.85 9.59 0.75
C LEU A 22 -2.05 10.50 -0.21
N GLU A 23 -1.79 10.03 -1.44
CA GLU A 23 -0.94 10.64 -2.49
C GLU A 23 0.53 10.82 -2.11
N ASN A 24 0.79 11.42 -0.95
CA ASN A 24 2.09 11.69 -0.37
C ASN A 24 2.05 11.35 1.14
N GLY A 25 3.17 10.92 1.70
CA GLY A 25 3.34 10.79 3.14
C GLY A 25 3.54 12.14 3.83
N GLU A 26 3.92 12.11 5.10
CA GLU A 26 4.23 13.32 5.84
C GLU A 26 5.52 14.01 5.33
N TRP A 27 5.68 15.29 5.66
CA TRP A 27 6.76 16.14 5.15
C TRP A 27 7.85 16.31 6.21
N PHE A 28 9.10 16.08 5.81
CA PHE A 28 10.26 16.12 6.70
C PHE A 28 11.42 16.89 6.07
N ASP A 29 12.34 17.37 6.90
CA ASP A 29 13.48 18.15 6.41
C ASP A 29 14.52 17.25 5.72
N ARG A 30 14.49 15.93 5.98
CA ARG A 30 15.39 14.94 5.38
C ARG A 30 14.63 13.82 4.66
N LYS A 31 15.22 13.29 3.59
CA LYS A 31 14.63 12.16 2.84
C LYS A 31 14.58 10.88 3.66
N GLU A 32 15.57 10.67 4.53
CA GLU A 32 15.64 9.52 5.43
C GLU A 32 14.43 9.51 6.37
N GLU A 33 14.10 10.66 6.98
CA GLU A 33 12.93 10.79 7.87
C GLU A 33 11.61 10.52 7.14
N ALA A 34 11.46 11.05 5.93
CA ALA A 34 10.28 10.76 5.10
C ALA A 34 10.17 9.28 4.70
N ARG A 35 11.29 8.56 4.58
CA ARG A 35 11.29 7.11 4.35
C ARG A 35 10.93 6.36 5.62
N ASP A 36 11.56 6.71 6.73
CA ASP A 36 11.35 6.03 8.02
C ASP A 36 9.87 6.16 8.42
N TRP A 37 9.23 7.31 8.16
CA TRP A 37 7.79 7.48 8.38
C TRP A 37 6.91 6.54 7.54
N VAL A 38 7.22 6.30 6.25
CA VAL A 38 6.40 5.35 5.46
C VAL A 38 6.61 3.90 5.90
N GLU A 39 7.77 3.58 6.46
CA GLU A 39 8.03 2.28 7.09
C GLU A 39 7.21 2.14 8.38
N ASP A 40 7.19 3.16 9.23
CA ASP A 40 6.39 3.21 10.46
C ASP A 40 4.88 3.13 10.18
N GLU A 41 4.40 3.84 9.16
CA GLU A 41 3.01 3.80 8.67
C GLU A 41 2.70 2.55 7.82
N CYS A 42 3.63 1.60 7.76
CA CYS A 42 3.46 0.30 7.12
C CYS A 42 3.07 0.39 5.64
N TRP A 43 3.54 1.40 4.91
CA TRP A 43 3.41 1.39 3.45
C TRP A 43 4.18 0.22 2.85
N ILE A 44 3.69 -0.31 1.73
CA ILE A 44 4.27 -1.50 1.10
C ILE A 44 5.26 -1.08 0.02
N PHE A 45 6.50 -1.57 0.10
CA PHE A 45 7.48 -1.36 -0.98
C PHE A 45 7.32 -2.44 -2.06
N SER A 46 6.93 -2.03 -3.27
CA SER A 46 6.69 -2.94 -4.41
C SER A 46 7.94 -3.38 -5.15
N GLY A 47 9.12 -2.86 -4.78
CA GLY A 47 10.35 -2.93 -5.60
C GLY A 47 10.52 -1.72 -6.52
N GLU A 48 9.42 -1.08 -6.94
CA GLU A 48 9.43 0.12 -7.80
C GLU A 48 9.10 1.40 -7.03
N GLY A 49 8.37 1.28 -5.92
CA GLY A 49 8.00 2.40 -5.06
C GLY A 49 7.19 1.99 -3.83
N TRP A 50 6.85 2.97 -3.01
CA TRP A 50 6.02 2.78 -1.84
C TRP A 50 4.54 2.94 -2.19
N ILE A 51 3.70 2.06 -1.66
CA ILE A 51 2.26 2.02 -1.87
C ILE A 51 1.60 2.19 -0.50
N CYS A 52 0.76 3.22 -0.35
CA CYS A 52 0.00 3.41 0.88
C CYS A 52 -1.00 2.27 1.11
N LEU A 53 -1.36 2.03 2.38
CA LEU A 53 -2.24 0.93 2.76
C LEU A 53 -3.58 0.92 2.01
N LYS A 54 -4.12 2.09 1.68
CA LYS A 54 -5.36 2.23 0.90
C LYS A 54 -5.24 1.68 -0.52
N CYS A 55 -4.17 2.05 -1.22
CA CYS A 55 -3.89 1.54 -2.55
C CYS A 55 -3.53 0.06 -2.53
N ASN A 56 -2.80 -0.40 -1.49
CA ASN A 56 -2.50 -1.82 -1.32
C ASN A 56 -3.78 -2.64 -1.13
N ALA A 57 -4.68 -2.23 -0.24
CA ALA A 57 -5.98 -2.89 -0.03
C ALA A 57 -6.80 -2.95 -1.33
N HIS A 58 -6.80 -1.88 -2.13
CA HIS A 58 -7.46 -1.87 -3.44
C HIS A 58 -6.86 -2.91 -4.41
N PHE A 59 -5.53 -3.10 -4.43
CA PHE A 59 -4.91 -4.16 -5.23
C PHE A 59 -5.31 -5.55 -4.75
N MET A 60 -5.29 -5.78 -3.43
CA MET A 60 -5.59 -7.09 -2.86
C MET A 60 -7.04 -7.51 -3.15
N ARG A 61 -8.01 -6.59 -3.00
CA ARG A 61 -9.41 -6.83 -3.36
C ARG A 61 -9.59 -7.16 -4.84
N ASN A 62 -8.92 -6.43 -5.74
CA ASN A 62 -8.97 -6.72 -7.17
C ASN A 62 -8.34 -8.07 -7.52
N LEU A 63 -7.27 -8.46 -6.81
CA LEU A 63 -6.65 -9.77 -6.96
C LEU A 63 -7.61 -10.89 -6.53
N SER A 64 -8.28 -10.75 -5.39
CA SER A 64 -9.33 -11.68 -4.95
C SER A 64 -10.42 -11.83 -6.00
N GLN A 65 -10.98 -10.72 -6.49
CA GLN A 65 -12.01 -10.75 -7.51
C GLN A 65 -11.53 -11.45 -8.79
N THR A 66 -10.30 -11.14 -9.24
CA THR A 66 -9.72 -11.78 -10.44
C THR A 66 -9.55 -13.30 -10.27
N ARG A 67 -9.24 -13.78 -9.06
CA ARG A 67 -9.13 -15.21 -8.77
C ARG A 67 -10.49 -15.89 -8.85
N ARG A 68 -11.53 -15.28 -8.27
CA ARG A 68 -12.92 -15.74 -8.35
C ARG A 68 -13.39 -15.84 -9.79
N ASP A 69 -13.17 -14.78 -10.56
CA ASP A 69 -13.59 -14.71 -11.97
C ASP A 69 -12.89 -15.78 -12.83
N LYS A 70 -11.68 -16.19 -12.44
CA LYS A 70 -10.90 -17.26 -13.10
C LYS A 70 -11.15 -18.65 -12.52
N GLY A 71 -12.04 -18.81 -11.54
CA GLY A 71 -12.31 -20.08 -10.86
C GLY A 71 -11.12 -20.64 -10.08
N LEU A 72 -10.22 -19.77 -9.63
CA LEU A 72 -8.95 -20.14 -8.99
C LEU A 72 -9.04 -20.23 -7.47
N ASP A 73 -10.21 -19.98 -6.87
CA ASP A 73 -10.41 -20.03 -5.41
C ASP A 73 -10.02 -21.38 -4.80
N SER A 74 -10.22 -22.46 -5.56
CA SER A 74 -9.85 -23.81 -5.13
C SER A 74 -8.34 -24.05 -4.98
N LEU A 75 -7.49 -23.13 -5.45
CA LEU A 75 -6.04 -23.17 -5.25
C LEU A 75 -5.60 -22.47 -3.96
N LEU A 76 -6.50 -21.78 -3.26
CA LEU A 76 -6.19 -21.15 -1.99
C LEU A 76 -6.44 -22.12 -0.83
N PRO A 77 -5.50 -22.22 0.12
CA PRO A 77 -5.78 -22.88 1.40
C PRO A 77 -6.99 -22.22 2.06
N ASP A 78 -7.85 -23.02 2.71
CA ASP A 78 -8.99 -22.53 3.47
C ASP A 78 -8.55 -21.41 4.44
N GLY A 79 -9.18 -20.24 4.36
CA GLY A 79 -8.93 -19.09 5.24
C GLY A 79 -8.03 -17.98 4.67
N TRP A 80 -7.50 -18.10 3.46
CA TRP A 80 -6.70 -17.03 2.82
C TRP A 80 -7.54 -15.97 2.09
N ASP A 81 -8.85 -16.15 1.98
CA ASP A 81 -9.75 -15.18 1.34
C ASP A 81 -9.87 -13.89 2.17
N ASP A 82 -9.91 -14.00 3.51
CA ASP A 82 -10.03 -12.86 4.43
C ASP A 82 -8.79 -11.95 4.38
N ASP A 83 -7.58 -12.54 4.34
CA ASP A 83 -6.31 -11.79 4.27
C ASP A 83 -6.19 -10.93 3.00
N LEU A 84 -6.85 -11.34 1.92
CA LEU A 84 -6.83 -10.62 0.64
C LEU A 84 -7.94 -9.56 0.54
N GLU A 85 -9.04 -9.71 1.29
CA GLU A 85 -10.15 -8.74 1.28
C GLU A 85 -10.00 -7.61 2.31
N VAL A 86 -9.51 -7.97 3.50
CA VAL A 86 -9.38 -7.07 4.65
C VAL A 86 -7.99 -6.41 4.67
N GLY A 87 -6.98 -7.09 4.14
CA GLY A 87 -5.57 -6.70 4.27
C GLY A 87 -4.97 -7.16 5.60
N ILE A 88 -3.68 -6.90 5.80
CA ILE A 88 -2.98 -7.23 7.06
C ILE A 88 -3.55 -6.34 8.17
N ASP A 89 -4.25 -6.93 9.14
CA ASP A 89 -4.68 -6.23 10.34
C ASP A 89 -3.46 -6.04 11.27
N THR A 90 -2.97 -4.80 11.35
CA THR A 90 -1.81 -4.43 12.17
C THR A 90 -2.19 -4.03 13.60
N VAL A 91 -3.48 -4.05 13.95
CA VAL A 91 -3.95 -3.68 15.29
C VAL A 91 -3.94 -4.91 16.20
N ARG A 92 -3.10 -4.87 17.24
CA ARG A 92 -3.17 -5.78 18.38
C ARG A 92 -3.15 -5.02 19.69
#